data_AF-A0A3A9ANP4-F1
#
_entry.id   AF-A0A3A9ANP4-F1
#
_cell.length_a   1.000
_cell.length_b   1.000
_cell.length_c   1.000
_cell.angle_alpha   90.00
_cell.angle_beta   90.00
_cell.angle_gamma   90.00
#
_symmetry.space_group_name_H-M   'P 1'
#
loop_
_entity.id
_entity.type
_entity.pdbx_description
1 polymer ?
#
loop_
_entity_poly.entity_id
_entity_poly.type
_entity_poly.pdbx_seq_one_letter_code
_entity_poly.pdbx_strand_id
1 'polypeptide(L)'
;MGTYGNFVNRSLTFIVKYCDGIVPHGTDNQDIDRQIDHLFVFAGGQIENGLFKDAIGEIFEFARSANKFFDTKKPWITRNTDKAECDNTLYQCVQIIAGLAVLLWPFLPFSSEKIFGWLGINSKWERQSVPGGYLLPEIQILFQRIDKKVIETETEKLQEIFI
;
A
#
# COMPACT_ATOMS: atom_id res chain seq x y z
N MET A 1 10.53 -1.57 1.59
CA MET A 1 9.63 -2.36 0.69
C MET A 1 8.83 -3.43 1.40
N GLY A 2 9.44 -4.33 2.20
CA GLY A 2 8.74 -5.46 2.83
C GLY A 2 7.46 -5.11 3.59
N THR A 3 7.47 -4.02 4.37
CA THR A 3 6.30 -3.51 5.12
C THR A 3 5.13 -3.11 4.21
N TYR A 4 5.39 -2.31 3.18
CA TYR A 4 4.36 -1.85 2.24
C TYR A 4 3.78 -3.02 1.43
N GLY A 5 4.65 -3.86 0.88
CA GLY A 5 4.25 -5.07 0.16
C GLY A 5 3.41 -6.02 1.01
N ASN A 6 3.81 -6.24 2.27
CA ASN A 6 3.06 -7.09 3.19
C ASN A 6 1.66 -6.52 3.46
N PHE A 7 1.55 -5.21 3.71
CA PHE A 7 0.28 -4.54 3.94
C PHE A 7 -0.67 -4.66 2.76
N VAL A 8 -0.21 -4.31 1.55
CA VAL A 8 -1.04 -4.37 0.33
C VAL A 8 -1.50 -5.80 0.08
N ASN A 9 -0.55 -6.74 0.04
CA ASN A 9 -0.86 -8.14 -0.26
C ASN A 9 -1.83 -8.73 0.76
N ARG A 10 -1.59 -8.54 2.06
CA ARG A 10 -2.43 -9.16 3.10
C ARG A 10 -3.83 -8.55 3.12
N SER A 11 -3.97 -7.24 2.98
CA SER A 11 -5.27 -6.57 3.01
C SER A 11 -6.12 -6.94 1.80
N LEU A 12 -5.56 -6.85 0.59
CA LEU A 12 -6.32 -7.16 -0.63
C LEU A 12 -6.60 -8.66 -0.77
N THR A 13 -5.65 -9.54 -0.44
CA THR A 13 -5.90 -10.99 -0.42
C THR A 13 -6.99 -11.36 0.59
N PHE A 14 -7.07 -10.65 1.72
CA PHE A 14 -8.13 -10.87 2.69
C PHE A 14 -9.51 -10.54 2.11
N ILE A 15 -9.63 -9.43 1.37
CA ILE A 15 -10.87 -9.04 0.68
C ILE A 15 -11.24 -10.07 -0.40
N VAL A 16 -10.28 -10.49 -1.23
CA VAL A 16 -10.51 -11.55 -2.23
C VAL A 16 -11.02 -12.83 -1.59
N LYS A 17 -10.44 -13.22 -0.44
CA LYS A 17 -10.77 -14.50 0.21
C LYS A 17 -12.06 -14.48 1.03
N TYR A 18 -12.41 -13.35 1.65
CA TYR A 18 -13.48 -13.29 2.66
C TYR A 18 -14.56 -12.24 2.36
N CYS A 19 -14.45 -11.51 1.26
CA CYS A 19 -15.42 -10.53 0.78
C CYS A 19 -15.68 -10.68 -0.73
N ASP A 20 -15.44 -11.87 -1.29
CA ASP A 20 -15.65 -12.20 -2.70
C ASP A 20 -14.92 -11.25 -3.69
N GLY A 21 -13.81 -10.64 -3.25
CA GLY A 21 -13.08 -9.64 -4.03
C GLY A 21 -13.76 -8.27 -4.11
N ILE A 22 -14.88 -8.08 -3.41
CA ILE A 22 -15.61 -6.82 -3.37
C ILE A 22 -15.13 -6.00 -2.18
N VAL A 23 -14.69 -4.76 -2.44
CA VAL A 23 -14.34 -3.80 -1.39
C VAL A 23 -15.58 -3.59 -0.51
N PRO A 24 -15.53 -3.92 0.79
CA PRO A 24 -16.70 -3.78 1.65
C PRO A 24 -17.10 -2.32 1.83
N HIS A 25 -18.37 -2.10 2.18
CA HIS A 25 -18.82 -0.77 2.59
C HIS A 25 -18.23 -0.42 3.95
N GLY A 26 -17.85 0.84 4.12
CA GLY A 26 -17.32 1.36 5.38
C GLY A 26 -17.46 2.87 5.44
N THR A 27 -16.95 3.42 6.53
CA THR A 27 -16.93 4.85 6.79
C THR A 27 -15.50 5.33 6.82
N ASP A 28 -15.28 6.47 6.17
CA ASP A 28 -13.99 7.15 6.18
C ASP A 28 -13.53 7.45 7.61
N ASN A 29 -12.22 7.33 7.83
CA ASN A 29 -11.60 7.61 9.09
C ASN A 29 -10.87 8.94 8.98
N GLN A 30 -11.44 9.98 9.58
CA GLN A 30 -10.91 11.34 9.50
C GLN A 30 -9.45 11.46 9.94
N ASP A 31 -9.00 10.64 10.90
CA ASP A 31 -7.61 10.69 11.36
C ASP A 31 -6.65 10.04 10.36
N ILE A 32 -7.10 9.00 9.66
CA ILE A 32 -6.34 8.40 8.55
C ILE A 32 -6.30 9.37 7.37
N ASP A 33 -7.44 9.98 7.02
CA ASP A 33 -7.52 10.94 5.92
C ASP A 33 -6.61 12.14 6.15
N ARG A 34 -6.65 12.73 7.36
CA ARG A 34 -5.75 13.85 7.73
C ARG A 34 -4.29 13.45 7.65
N GLN A 35 -3.92 12.22 8.03
CA GLN A 35 -2.55 11.73 7.91
C GLN A 35 -2.13 11.63 6.43
N ILE A 36 -3.00 11.10 5.58
CA ILE A 36 -2.74 11.00 4.13
C ILE A 36 -2.59 12.40 3.53
N ASP A 37 -3.53 13.31 3.82
CA ASP A 37 -3.51 14.69 3.31
C ASP A 37 -2.24 15.43 3.77
N HIS A 38 -1.83 15.27 5.03
CA HIS A 38 -0.57 15.82 5.54
C HIS A 38 0.64 15.24 4.80
N LEU A 39 0.66 13.93 4.53
CA LEU A 39 1.75 13.29 3.79
C LEU A 39 1.88 13.81 2.37
N PHE A 40 0.78 14.12 1.68
CA PHE A 40 0.84 14.73 0.34
C PHE A 40 1.54 16.09 0.37
N VAL A 41 1.22 16.92 1.36
CA VAL A 41 1.84 18.23 1.54
C VAL A 41 3.31 18.08 1.93
N PHE A 42 3.61 17.25 2.94
CA PHE A 42 4.96 17.04 3.43
C PHE A 42 5.86 16.43 2.36
N ALA A 43 5.48 15.29 1.78
CA ALA A 43 6.28 14.59 0.79
C ALA A 43 6.46 15.42 -0.49
N GLY A 44 5.42 16.14 -0.94
CA GLY A 44 5.51 17.06 -2.07
C GLY A 44 6.58 18.14 -1.82
N GLY A 45 6.53 18.81 -0.67
CA GLY A 45 7.53 19.80 -0.29
C GLY A 45 8.95 19.22 -0.16
N GLN A 46 9.10 18.02 0.41
CA GLN A 46 10.41 17.36 0.50
C GLN A 46 10.95 17.02 -0.90
N ILE A 47 10.12 16.51 -1.81
CA ILE A 47 10.50 16.18 -3.19
C ILE A 47 10.95 17.43 -3.95
N GLU A 48 10.21 18.54 -3.85
CA GLU A 48 10.57 19.81 -4.50
C GLU A 48 11.91 20.36 -4.03
N ASN A 49 12.28 20.11 -2.77
CA ASN A 49 13.55 20.51 -2.18
C ASN A 49 14.68 19.48 -2.38
N GLY A 50 14.43 18.39 -3.12
CA GLY A 50 15.41 17.32 -3.36
C GLY A 50 15.66 16.41 -2.14
N LEU A 51 14.84 16.50 -1.10
CA LEU A 51 14.92 15.74 0.16
C LEU A 51 14.19 14.40 0.05
N PHE A 52 14.52 13.61 -0.97
CA PHE A 52 13.84 12.35 -1.30
C PHE A 52 13.85 11.31 -0.17
N LYS A 53 14.95 11.26 0.60
CA LYS A 53 15.11 10.32 1.72
C LYS A 53 14.13 10.61 2.85
N ASP A 54 13.88 11.87 3.13
CA ASP A 54 12.97 12.30 4.19
C ASP A 54 11.52 12.08 3.74
N ALA A 55 11.20 12.41 2.48
CA ALA A 55 9.90 12.13 1.86
C ALA A 55 9.53 10.63 1.95
N ILE A 56 10.39 9.75 1.43
CA ILE A 56 10.13 8.31 1.41
C ILE A 56 10.16 7.72 2.82
N GLY A 57 10.99 8.25 3.72
CA GLY A 57 11.06 7.84 5.12
C GLY A 57 9.72 7.98 5.82
N GLU A 58 9.11 9.16 5.73
CA GLU A 58 7.82 9.47 6.37
C GLU A 58 6.68 8.63 5.77
N ILE A 59 6.66 8.46 4.44
CA ILE A 59 5.67 7.60 3.77
C ILE A 59 5.77 6.15 4.27
N PHE A 60 6.98 5.62 4.49
CA PHE A 60 7.16 4.27 5.02
C PHE A 60 6.85 4.17 6.53
N GLU A 61 7.01 5.23 7.32
CA GLU A 61 6.49 5.26 8.71
C GLU A 61 4.97 5.11 8.70
N PHE A 62 4.27 5.82 7.81
CA PHE A 62 2.83 5.65 7.65
C PHE A 62 2.45 4.23 7.18
N ALA A 63 3.20 3.62 6.26
CA ALA A 63 2.99 2.22 5.89
C ALA A 63 3.20 1.23 7.06
N ARG A 64 4.11 1.52 8.01
CA ARG A 64 4.26 0.72 9.25
C ARG A 64 3.06 0.90 10.17
N SER A 65 2.59 2.14 10.33
CA SER A 65 1.36 2.46 11.06
C SER A 65 0.15 1.70 10.49
N ALA A 66 0.00 1.67 9.17
CA ALA A 66 -1.06 0.95 8.47
C ALA A 66 -1.03 -0.56 8.75
N ASN A 67 0.17 -1.15 8.82
CA ASN A 67 0.30 -2.54 9.26
C ASN A 67 -0.20 -2.71 10.70
N LYS A 68 0.29 -1.87 11.62
CA LYS A 68 -0.15 -1.92 13.02
C LYS A 68 -1.67 -1.74 13.16
N PHE A 69 -2.28 -0.89 12.34
CA PHE A 69 -3.73 -0.69 12.29
C PHE A 69 -4.46 -2.00 11.97
N PHE A 70 -4.11 -2.66 10.86
CA PHE A 70 -4.71 -3.94 10.48
C PHE A 70 -4.49 -5.01 11.57
N ASP A 71 -3.31 -5.06 12.18
CA ASP A 71 -3.01 -6.05 13.23
C ASP A 71 -3.77 -5.79 14.54
N THR A 72 -3.98 -4.51 14.88
CA THR A 72 -4.74 -4.09 16.06
C THR A 72 -6.23 -4.34 15.89
N LYS A 73 -6.75 -4.11 14.68
CA LYS A 73 -8.16 -4.36 14.33
C LYS A 73 -8.52 -5.83 14.19
N LYS A 74 -7.52 -6.70 13.99
CA LYS A 74 -7.68 -8.17 13.97
C LYS A 74 -8.85 -8.62 13.06
N PRO A 75 -8.88 -8.24 11.77
CA PRO A 75 -9.97 -8.59 10.86
C PRO A 75 -10.22 -10.11 10.75
N TRP A 76 -9.20 -10.94 11.00
CA TRP A 76 -9.33 -12.39 11.06
C TRP A 76 -10.20 -12.92 12.21
N ILE A 77 -10.35 -12.13 13.28
CA ILE A 77 -11.26 -12.39 14.40
C ILE A 77 -12.60 -11.72 14.12
N THR A 78 -12.58 -10.41 13.84
CA THR A 78 -13.82 -9.62 13.69
C THR A 78 -14.71 -10.12 12.57
N ARG A 79 -14.17 -10.72 11.51
CA ARG A 79 -14.99 -11.37 10.47
C ARG A 79 -16.04 -12.36 11.01
N ASN A 80 -15.78 -12.99 12.15
CA ASN A 80 -16.67 -13.96 12.79
C ASN A 80 -17.43 -13.39 13.99
N THR A 81 -16.91 -12.33 14.62
CA THR A 81 -17.48 -11.77 15.86
C THR A 81 -18.24 -10.46 15.65
N ASP A 82 -17.78 -9.64 14.71
CA ASP A 82 -18.37 -8.36 14.31
C ASP A 82 -18.01 -8.07 12.84
N LYS A 83 -18.88 -8.51 11.94
CA LYS A 83 -18.68 -8.37 10.49
C LYS A 83 -18.65 -6.90 10.07
N ALA A 84 -19.42 -6.02 10.72
CA ALA A 84 -19.44 -4.59 10.38
C ALA A 84 -18.10 -3.93 10.72
N GLU A 85 -17.49 -4.27 11.86
CA GLU A 85 -16.14 -3.79 12.19
C GLU A 85 -15.08 -4.33 11.21
N CYS A 86 -15.20 -5.60 10.82
CA CYS A 86 -14.31 -6.20 9.83
C CYS A 86 -14.37 -5.46 8.49
N ASP A 87 -15.59 -5.23 8.00
CA ASP A 87 -15.85 -4.54 6.74
C ASP A 87 -15.32 -3.10 6.75
N ASN A 88 -15.58 -2.36 7.83
CA ASN A 88 -15.07 -1.02 7.98
C ASN A 88 -13.53 -0.98 8.04
N THR A 89 -12.90 -1.95 8.72
CA THR A 89 -11.44 -2.07 8.80
C THR A 89 -10.83 -2.30 7.42
N LEU A 90 -11.40 -3.22 6.64
CA LEU A 90 -10.92 -3.55 5.30
C LEU A 90 -11.15 -2.39 4.33
N TYR A 91 -12.29 -1.71 4.41
CA TYR A 91 -12.57 -0.48 3.65
C TYR A 91 -11.50 0.58 3.92
N GLN A 92 -11.19 0.87 5.20
CA GLN A 92 -10.16 1.85 5.58
C GLN A 92 -8.76 1.42 5.11
N CYS A 93 -8.46 0.12 5.14
CA CYS A 93 -7.21 -0.41 4.61
C CYS A 93 -7.08 -0.15 3.10
N VAL A 94 -8.16 -0.26 2.32
CA VAL A 94 -8.16 0.07 0.89
C VAL A 94 -7.89 1.56 0.66
N GLN A 95 -8.51 2.45 1.46
CA GLN A 95 -8.24 3.89 1.35
C GLN A 95 -6.77 4.23 1.65
N ILE A 96 -6.18 3.60 2.67
CA ILE A 96 -4.75 3.75 2.97
C ILE A 96 -3.88 3.28 1.79
N ILE A 97 -4.20 2.13 1.18
CA ILE A 97 -3.46 1.60 0.03
C ILE A 97 -3.54 2.57 -1.15
N ALA A 98 -4.73 3.14 -1.42
CA ALA A 98 -4.92 4.12 -2.49
C ALA A 98 -4.03 5.36 -2.29
N GLY A 99 -4.02 5.94 -1.08
CA GLY A 99 -3.15 7.08 -0.75
C GLY A 99 -1.66 6.74 -0.87
N LEU A 100 -1.23 5.61 -0.31
CA LEU A 100 0.16 5.15 -0.38
C LEU A 100 0.62 4.90 -1.82
N ALA A 101 -0.25 4.38 -2.69
CA ALA A 101 0.10 4.12 -4.07
C ALA A 101 0.46 5.40 -4.83
N VAL A 102 -0.29 6.49 -4.61
CA VAL A 102 0.03 7.80 -5.20
C VAL A 102 1.28 8.40 -4.58
N LEU A 103 1.38 8.43 -3.24
CA LEU A 103 2.54 8.97 -2.53
C LEU A 103 3.86 8.29 -2.93
N LEU A 104 3.81 6.97 -3.17
CA LEU A 104 4.98 6.18 -3.56
C LEU A 104 5.25 6.19 -5.06
N TRP A 105 4.36 6.71 -5.91
CA TRP A 105 4.53 6.67 -7.36
C TRP A 105 5.83 7.30 -7.87
N PRO A 106 6.31 8.45 -7.33
CA PRO A 106 7.61 9.02 -7.73
C PRO A 106 8.82 8.13 -7.39
N PHE A 107 8.67 7.20 -6.46
CA PHE A 107 9.75 6.34 -5.96
C PHE A 107 9.65 4.89 -6.47
N LEU A 108 8.42 4.39 -6.66
CA LEU A 108 8.09 3.00 -6.97
C LEU A 108 7.04 2.92 -8.11
N PRO A 109 7.29 3.54 -9.28
CA PRO A 109 6.28 3.76 -10.31
C PRO A 109 5.59 2.47 -10.75
N PHE A 110 6.35 1.41 -11.03
CA PHE A 110 5.80 0.13 -11.48
C PHE A 110 4.90 -0.56 -10.45
N SER A 111 5.19 -0.41 -9.16
CA SER A 111 4.36 -1.03 -8.10
C SER A 111 3.11 -0.20 -7.85
N SER A 112 3.23 1.12 -7.90
CA SER A 112 2.10 2.04 -7.82
C SER A 112 1.14 1.86 -8.99
N GLU A 113 1.64 1.72 -10.23
CA GLU A 113 0.82 1.48 -11.42
C GLU A 113 0.02 0.17 -11.33
N LYS A 114 0.60 -0.90 -10.80
CA LYS A 114 -0.14 -2.15 -10.54
C LYS A 114 -1.32 -1.89 -9.61
N ILE A 115 -1.11 -1.15 -8.52
CA ILE A 115 -2.16 -0.85 -7.55
C ILE A 115 -3.20 0.10 -8.15
N PHE A 116 -2.79 1.06 -8.98
CA PHE A 116 -3.72 1.90 -9.73
C PHE A 116 -4.67 1.06 -10.58
N GLY A 117 -4.12 0.09 -11.33
CA GLY A 117 -4.91 -0.87 -12.08
C GLY A 117 -5.82 -1.75 -11.21
N TRP A 118 -5.35 -2.19 -10.04
CA TRP A 118 -6.17 -3.00 -9.12
C TRP A 118 -7.32 -2.23 -8.50
N LEU A 119 -7.10 -0.95 -8.16
CA LEU A 119 -8.07 -0.15 -7.42
C LEU A 119 -8.90 0.79 -8.31
N GLY A 120 -8.61 0.87 -9.61
CA GLY A 120 -9.32 1.76 -10.53
C GLY A 120 -9.04 3.24 -10.26
N ILE A 121 -7.87 3.57 -9.72
CA ILE A 121 -7.44 4.94 -9.38
C ILE A 121 -6.34 5.43 -10.34
N ASN A 122 -5.90 6.68 -10.21
CA ASN A 122 -4.89 7.29 -11.09
C ASN A 122 -3.73 7.91 -10.29
N SER A 123 -2.73 8.44 -11.01
CA SER A 123 -1.50 9.00 -10.44
C SER A 123 -1.55 10.49 -10.08
N LYS A 124 -2.72 11.14 -10.13
CA LYS A 124 -2.83 12.55 -9.72
C LYS A 124 -2.38 12.69 -8.27
N TRP A 125 -1.56 13.71 -7.98
CA TRP A 125 -0.99 13.98 -6.66
C TRP A 125 -2.03 14.55 -5.69
N GLU A 126 -3.03 13.73 -5.38
CA GLU A 126 -4.13 14.02 -4.48
C GLU A 126 -4.65 12.70 -3.88
N ARG A 127 -5.32 12.78 -2.73
CA ARG A 127 -5.93 11.61 -2.11
C ARG A 127 -6.96 10.99 -3.04
N GLN A 128 -6.75 9.73 -3.41
CA GLN A 128 -7.69 8.91 -4.16
C GLN A 128 -8.55 8.10 -3.19
N SER A 129 -9.77 7.75 -3.61
CA SER A 129 -10.68 6.90 -2.84
C SER A 129 -11.25 5.79 -3.71
N VAL A 130 -11.51 4.64 -3.09
CA VAL A 130 -12.14 3.49 -3.74
C VAL A 130 -13.51 3.24 -3.09
N PRO A 131 -14.61 3.26 -3.84
CA PRO A 131 -15.93 3.10 -3.27
C PRO A 131 -16.16 1.67 -2.75
N GLY A 132 -16.96 1.54 -1.69
CA GLY A 132 -17.52 0.24 -1.31
C GLY A 132 -18.37 -0.33 -2.43
N GLY A 133 -18.29 -1.64 -2.64
CA GLY A 133 -18.91 -2.35 -3.76
C GLY A 133 -17.99 -2.47 -4.99
N TYR A 134 -16.79 -1.87 -4.98
CA TYR A 134 -15.83 -2.02 -6.07
C TYR A 134 -15.27 -3.45 -6.14
N LEU A 135 -15.33 -4.07 -7.31
CA LEU A 135 -14.80 -5.42 -7.55
C LEU A 135 -13.31 -5.33 -7.89
N LEU A 136 -12.47 -5.93 -7.05
CA LEU A 136 -11.04 -6.07 -7.31
C LEU A 136 -10.81 -7.03 -8.49
N PRO A 137 -9.88 -6.72 -9.41
CA PRO A 137 -9.45 -7.67 -10.42
C PRO A 137 -8.56 -8.75 -9.77
N GLU A 138 -8.02 -9.66 -10.59
CA GLU A 138 -7.04 -10.63 -10.11
C GLU A 138 -5.78 -9.91 -9.58
N ILE A 139 -5.52 -10.07 -8.28
CA ILE A 139 -4.38 -9.44 -7.60
C ILE A 139 -3.20 -10.40 -7.60
N GLN A 140 -2.03 -9.85 -7.94
CA GLN A 140 -0.76 -10.57 -7.91
C GLN A 140 0.08 -10.11 -6.72
N ILE A 141 1.13 -10.87 -6.38
CA ILE A 141 2.09 -10.44 -5.38
C ILE A 141 2.76 -9.15 -5.84
N LEU A 142 2.66 -8.08 -5.02
CA LEU A 142 3.17 -6.76 -5.38
C LEU A 142 4.70 -6.73 -5.60
N PHE A 143 5.46 -7.33 -4.68
CA PHE A 143 6.93 -7.43 -4.74
C PHE A 143 7.37 -8.88 -4.66
N GLN A 144 8.16 -9.33 -5.65
CA GLN A 144 8.84 -10.61 -5.56
C GLN A 144 10.04 -10.50 -4.61
N ARG A 145 10.30 -11.57 -3.84
CA ARG A 145 11.50 -11.65 -3.02
C ARG A 145 12.69 -11.92 -3.93
N ILE A 146 13.74 -11.11 -3.82
CA ILE A 146 15.00 -11.35 -4.53
C ILE A 146 15.68 -12.57 -3.89
N ASP A 147 16.02 -13.56 -4.71
CA ASP A 147 16.80 -14.72 -4.28
C ASP A 147 18.26 -14.29 -4.02
N LYS A 148 18.85 -14.78 -2.92
CA LYS A 148 20.25 -14.52 -2.58
C LYS A 148 21.19 -14.97 -3.69
N LYS A 149 20.85 -16.04 -4.41
CA LYS A 149 21.66 -16.53 -5.56
C LYS A 149 21.77 -15.50 -6.67
N VAL A 150 20.68 -14.75 -6.93
CA VAL A 150 20.71 -13.67 -7.94
C VAL A 150 21.64 -12.56 -7.49
N ILE A 151 21.68 -12.23 -6.20
CA ILE A 151 22.59 -11.23 -5.64
C ILE A 151 24.06 -11.67 -5.85
N GLU A 152 24.36 -12.94 -5.56
CA GLU A 152 25.70 -13.53 -5.76
C GLU A 152 26.11 -13.47 -7.24
N THR A 153 25.26 -13.96 -8.15
CA THR A 153 25.53 -13.95 -9.60
C THR A 153 25.75 -12.53 -10.16
N GLU A 154 24.94 -11.55 -9.76
CA GLU A 154 25.11 -10.17 -10.24
C GLU A 154 26.36 -9.49 -9.64
N THR A 155 26.76 -9.88 -8.42
CA THR A 155 28.01 -9.39 -7.81
C THR A 155 29.23 -9.95 -8.53
N GLU A 156 29.21 -11.22 -8.91
CA GLU A 156 30.27 -11.86 -9.72
C GLU A 156 30.42 -11.18 -11.08
N LYS A 157 29.31 -10.94 -11.80
CA LYS A 157 29.33 -10.20 -13.08
C LYS A 157 29.90 -8.78 -12.94
N LEU A 158 29.58 -8.08 -11.87
CA LEU A 158 30.13 -6.75 -11.60
C LEU A 158 31.65 -6.81 -11.41
N GLN A 159 32.16 -7.81 -10.68
CA GLN A 159 33.60 -7.98 -10.48
C GLN A 159 34.34 -8.30 -11.78
N GLU A 160 33.75 -9.09 -12.67
CA GLU A 160 34.32 -9.40 -13.99
C GLU A 160 34.42 -8.17 -14.92
N ILE A 161 33.59 -7.13 -14.73
CA ILE A 161 33.65 -5.89 -15.54
C ILE A 161 34.81 -4.98 -15.12
N PHE A 162 35.31 -5.12 -13.88
CA PHE A 162 36.41 -4.29 -13.34
C PHE A 162 37.79 -4.99 -13.40
N ILE A 163 37.90 -6.10 -14.15
CA ILE A 163 39.15 -6.83 -14.45
C ILE A 163 39.41 -6.74 -15.96
#